data_AF-A0A066X735-F1
#
_entry.id   AF-A0A066X735-F1
#
_cell.length_a   1.000
_cell.length_b   1.000
_cell.length_c   1.000
_cell.angle_alpha   90.00
_cell.angle_beta   90.00
_cell.angle_gamma   90.00
#
_symmetry.space_group_name_H-M   'P 1'
#
loop_
_entity.id
_entity.type
_entity.pdbx_description
1 polymer ?
#
loop_
_entity_poly.entity_id
_entity_poly.type
_entity_poly.pdbx_seq_one_letter_code
_entity_poly.pdbx_strand_id
1 'polypeptide(L)'
;MSSLPSSELSALSAFPGYDPVGGEETQSQTISTPKRKPKFLQYPPDVQRMTRLGPCTFGVNTGPVADDADLAKLTVPMLKEQLALRDIPDGGKKKDLIERLRNWKTYKPETVEVREAPDSQAFGPISQKSSITGSKRFWVSPDEKGHISAAKKAMQETMYIIKQQDNYDGSPGFTVSVHGSHIDTYQVAIGNKTSCTCSSIVRESSDIYKPQSLVDLCQTFRPQSNCKHIIYVLTHVVHAPAELLPQRTLFAEELTKLLDRAPKVRFTAAEVSTDPSMSDGVPKSKDGKCCPVCFKDIGDTQTACCGKCGHHTHSSCFNVYAQEHSGWGVNCAVCQGAWSPAPV
;
A
#
# COMPACT_ATOMS: atom_id res chain seq x y z
N MET A 1 -33.60 -29.84 -48.51
CA MET A 1 -34.51 -30.99 -48.63
C MET A 1 -33.74 -32.21 -48.17
N SER A 2 -34.10 -33.02 -47.18
CA SER A 2 -35.16 -33.01 -46.17
C SER A 2 -34.69 -33.99 -45.09
N SER A 3 -34.88 -33.60 -43.82
CA SER A 3 -35.42 -34.39 -42.71
C SER A 3 -34.94 -35.84 -42.43
N LEU A 4 -34.36 -36.00 -41.24
CA LEU A 4 -34.53 -37.03 -40.18
C LEU A 4 -35.67 -38.07 -40.37
N PRO A 5 -35.59 -39.29 -39.78
CA PRO A 5 -35.99 -39.47 -38.37
C PRO A 5 -35.22 -40.50 -37.52
N SER A 6 -35.34 -40.27 -36.21
CA SER A 6 -34.99 -41.09 -35.06
C SER A 6 -35.88 -42.33 -34.88
N SER A 7 -35.51 -43.16 -33.88
CA SER A 7 -36.29 -44.11 -33.03
C SER A 7 -35.65 -45.50 -33.04
N GLU A 8 -35.55 -46.33 -32.00
CA GLU A 8 -35.92 -46.33 -30.59
C GLU A 8 -35.47 -47.70 -29.98
N LEU A 9 -35.57 -47.86 -28.64
CA LEU A 9 -35.79 -49.11 -27.87
C LEU A 9 -34.63 -50.06 -27.44
N SER A 10 -34.35 -50.01 -26.13
CA SER A 10 -34.60 -51.06 -25.11
C SER A 10 -33.67 -52.27 -24.83
N ALA A 11 -33.59 -52.56 -23.51
CA ALA A 11 -33.42 -53.87 -22.81
C ALA A 11 -31.99 -54.49 -22.77
N LEU A 12 -31.44 -55.16 -21.73
CA LEU A 12 -31.95 -55.86 -20.52
C LEU A 12 -30.78 -56.21 -19.55
N SER A 13 -30.96 -55.93 -18.25
CA SER A 13 -30.78 -56.80 -17.06
C SER A 13 -29.55 -57.70 -16.76
N ALA A 14 -29.05 -57.61 -15.52
CA ALA A 14 -28.71 -58.75 -14.64
C ALA A 14 -28.57 -58.33 -13.16
N PHE A 15 -29.43 -58.89 -12.29
CA PHE A 15 -29.33 -58.97 -10.81
C PHE A 15 -28.83 -60.38 -10.43
N PRO A 16 -28.28 -60.65 -9.22
CA PRO A 16 -29.07 -60.96 -7.99
C PRO A 16 -28.39 -60.47 -6.68
N GLY A 17 -28.96 -60.38 -5.48
CA GLY A 17 -30.25 -60.74 -4.85
C GLY A 17 -30.04 -60.82 -3.31
N TYR A 18 -31.05 -60.41 -2.51
CA TYR A 18 -31.40 -60.81 -1.11
C TYR A 18 -30.34 -60.73 0.03
N ASP A 19 -30.57 -60.29 1.28
CA ASP A 19 -31.71 -59.75 2.04
C ASP A 19 -31.23 -59.27 3.45
N PRO A 20 -32.09 -58.71 4.34
CA PRO A 20 -31.75 -57.64 5.30
C PRO A 20 -31.50 -58.09 6.76
N VAL A 21 -30.77 -57.27 7.53
CA VAL A 21 -30.83 -57.24 9.01
C VAL A 21 -30.75 -55.79 9.49
N GLY A 22 -31.69 -55.40 10.35
CA GLY A 22 -31.94 -54.02 10.78
C GLY A 22 -30.93 -53.43 11.76
N GLY A 23 -31.11 -52.13 12.03
CA GLY A 23 -30.37 -51.39 13.05
C GLY A 23 -30.51 -49.88 12.93
N GLU A 24 -31.54 -49.35 13.59
CA GLU A 24 -31.54 -48.06 14.29
C GLU A 24 -31.35 -46.75 13.49
N GLU A 25 -32.49 -46.09 13.27
CA GLU A 25 -32.58 -44.65 13.05
C GLU A 25 -31.92 -43.89 14.22
N THR A 26 -30.69 -43.40 14.01
CA THR A 26 -30.12 -42.38 14.89
C THR A 26 -30.25 -41.03 14.21
N GLN A 27 -31.33 -40.31 14.55
CA GLN A 27 -31.47 -38.88 14.30
C GLN A 27 -30.31 -38.13 14.97
N SER A 28 -29.25 -37.88 14.20
CA SER A 28 -28.16 -37.01 14.65
C SER A 28 -28.62 -35.57 14.51
N GLN A 29 -29.21 -35.08 15.60
CA GLN A 29 -29.50 -33.69 15.86
C GLN A 29 -28.23 -32.87 15.61
N THR A 30 -28.27 -32.01 14.60
CA THR A 30 -27.28 -30.95 14.42
C THR A 30 -27.47 -29.97 15.56
N ILE A 31 -26.64 -30.09 16.60
CA ILE A 31 -26.49 -29.07 17.64
C ILE A 31 -25.90 -27.84 16.95
N SER A 32 -26.79 -26.97 16.49
CA SER A 32 -26.46 -25.61 16.11
C SER A 32 -25.88 -24.93 17.34
N THR A 33 -24.58 -24.72 17.36
CA THR A 33 -23.98 -23.86 18.39
C THR A 33 -24.54 -22.46 18.17
N PRO A 34 -25.21 -21.86 19.18
CA PRO A 34 -25.78 -20.53 19.00
C PRO A 34 -24.63 -19.55 18.76
N LYS A 35 -24.71 -18.82 17.64
CA LYS A 35 -23.85 -17.66 17.36
C LYS A 35 -23.86 -16.78 18.61
N ARG A 36 -22.75 -16.79 19.36
CA ARG A 36 -22.58 -15.96 20.55
C ARG A 36 -22.68 -14.50 20.10
N LYS A 37 -23.74 -13.82 20.51
CA LYS A 37 -23.79 -12.35 20.51
C LYS A 37 -22.50 -11.85 21.17
N PRO A 38 -21.86 -10.77 20.68
CA PRO A 38 -20.66 -10.23 21.31
C PRO A 38 -20.99 -9.96 22.77
N LYS A 39 -20.30 -10.65 23.69
CA LYS A 39 -20.44 -10.38 25.12
C LYS A 39 -19.98 -8.93 25.31
N PHE A 40 -20.87 -8.05 25.79
CA PHE A 40 -20.46 -6.76 26.31
C PHE A 40 -19.27 -6.99 27.25
N LEU A 41 -18.17 -6.27 27.05
CA LEU A 41 -16.98 -6.42 27.88
C LEU A 41 -17.38 -6.08 29.33
N GLN A 42 -17.30 -7.08 30.21
CA GLN A 42 -17.59 -6.89 31.63
C GLN A 42 -16.34 -6.29 32.29
N TYR A 43 -16.47 -5.06 32.78
CA TYR A 43 -15.40 -4.38 33.53
C TYR A 43 -15.37 -4.89 34.97
N PRO A 44 -14.17 -4.97 35.59
CA PRO A 44 -14.05 -5.22 37.02
C PRO A 44 -14.91 -4.23 37.83
N PRO A 45 -15.61 -4.69 38.88
CA PRO A 45 -16.54 -3.86 39.65
C PRO A 45 -15.86 -2.67 40.38
N ASP A 46 -14.55 -2.74 40.55
CA ASP A 46 -13.71 -1.71 41.17
C ASP A 46 -13.24 -0.62 40.19
N VAL A 47 -13.52 -0.74 38.89
CA VAL A 47 -13.18 0.28 37.88
C VAL A 47 -14.41 1.09 37.51
N GLN A 48 -14.51 2.31 38.05
CA GLN A 48 -15.63 3.21 37.82
C GLN A 48 -15.68 3.68 36.35
N ARG A 49 -16.88 3.68 35.76
CA ARG A 49 -17.15 4.15 34.39
C ARG A 49 -18.06 5.37 34.42
N MET A 50 -17.79 6.35 33.55
CA MET A 50 -18.70 7.48 33.36
C MET A 50 -19.89 7.06 32.48
N THR A 51 -21.08 6.85 33.05
CA THR A 51 -22.32 6.52 32.32
C THR A 51 -23.25 7.73 32.25
N ARG A 52 -23.78 8.08 31.06
CA ARG A 52 -24.77 9.17 30.89
C ARG A 52 -26.13 8.61 30.46
N LEU A 53 -27.16 8.82 31.26
CA LEU A 53 -28.53 8.29 31.05
C LEU A 53 -29.53 9.41 30.66
N GLY A 54 -29.35 10.11 29.53
CA GLY A 54 -30.36 10.99 28.89
C GLY A 54 -29.95 11.39 27.46
N PRO A 55 -30.88 11.83 26.56
CA PRO A 55 -30.66 11.89 25.10
C PRO A 55 -29.35 12.61 24.76
N CYS A 56 -28.48 11.96 23.97
CA CYS A 56 -27.02 11.86 24.17
C CYS A 56 -26.61 10.88 25.31
N THR A 57 -27.29 9.72 25.35
CA THR A 57 -27.18 8.66 26.37
C THR A 57 -26.03 7.71 26.07
N PHE A 58 -25.07 7.53 26.97
CA PHE A 58 -24.19 6.36 26.99
C PHE A 58 -24.89 5.20 27.71
N GLY A 59 -25.05 4.08 27.00
CA GLY A 59 -25.61 2.85 27.53
C GLY A 59 -24.82 2.29 28.71
N VAL A 60 -25.46 1.38 29.46
CA VAL A 60 -24.84 0.63 30.55
C VAL A 60 -23.57 -0.01 29.99
N ASN A 61 -22.41 0.34 30.55
CA ASN A 61 -21.09 -0.14 30.12
C ASN A 61 -20.55 0.39 28.77
N THR A 62 -20.69 1.68 28.41
CA THR A 62 -20.01 2.24 27.20
C THR A 62 -19.24 3.55 27.39
N GLY A 63 -18.92 3.97 28.62
CA GLY A 63 -18.14 5.18 28.89
C GLY A 63 -16.61 4.98 29.00
N PRO A 64 -15.83 6.06 28.85
CA PRO A 64 -14.41 6.07 29.20
C PRO A 64 -14.22 5.78 30.70
N VAL A 65 -13.16 5.04 30.99
CA VAL A 65 -12.68 4.78 32.35
C VAL A 65 -12.06 6.05 32.93
N ALA A 66 -12.24 6.25 34.24
CA ALA A 66 -11.67 7.39 34.98
C ALA A 66 -10.12 7.43 34.87
N ASP A 67 -9.55 8.64 34.95
CA ASP A 67 -8.10 8.87 34.76
C ASP A 67 -7.24 8.19 35.83
N ASP A 68 -7.78 7.93 37.01
CA ASP A 68 -7.12 7.32 38.19
C ASP A 68 -7.32 5.80 38.30
N ALA A 69 -8.04 5.19 37.36
CA ALA A 69 -8.33 3.77 37.42
C ALA A 69 -7.08 2.89 37.23
N ASP A 70 -7.08 1.73 37.88
CA ASP A 70 -6.02 0.74 37.71
C ASP A 70 -6.14 0.00 36.37
N LEU A 71 -5.51 0.59 35.34
CA LEU A 71 -5.45 0.05 33.98
C LEU A 71 -4.81 -1.35 33.89
N ALA A 72 -4.03 -1.78 34.89
CA ALA A 72 -3.41 -3.11 34.89
C ALA A 72 -4.44 -4.24 35.05
N LYS A 73 -5.57 -3.95 35.72
CA LYS A 73 -6.69 -4.88 35.92
C LYS A 73 -7.53 -5.08 34.66
N LEU A 74 -7.43 -4.18 33.68
CA LEU A 74 -8.19 -4.28 32.44
C LEU A 74 -7.64 -5.38 31.52
N THR A 75 -8.54 -6.05 30.79
CA THR A 75 -8.15 -7.00 29.76
C THR A 75 -7.69 -6.27 28.49
N VAL A 76 -6.93 -6.94 27.61
CA VAL A 76 -6.47 -6.34 26.34
C VAL A 76 -7.64 -5.78 25.50
N PRO A 77 -8.76 -6.50 25.29
CA PRO A 77 -9.92 -5.95 24.57
C PRO A 77 -10.46 -4.64 25.17
N MET A 78 -10.47 -4.53 26.50
CA MET A 78 -10.95 -3.33 27.19
C MET A 78 -9.99 -2.16 27.04
N LEU A 79 -8.68 -2.41 27.13
CA LEU A 79 -7.67 -1.38 26.86
C LEU A 79 -7.78 -0.86 25.43
N LYS A 80 -8.04 -1.75 24.46
CA LYS A 80 -8.27 -1.36 23.07
C LYS A 80 -9.52 -0.51 22.88
N GLU A 81 -10.63 -0.89 23.52
CA GLU A 81 -11.87 -0.09 23.55
C GLU A 81 -11.60 1.31 24.11
N GLN A 82 -10.87 1.43 25.23
CA GLN A 82 -10.55 2.72 25.85
C GLN A 82 -9.65 3.61 24.98
N LEU A 83 -8.75 3.02 24.20
CA LEU A 83 -7.91 3.72 23.23
C LEU A 83 -8.73 4.17 22.03
N ALA A 84 -9.60 3.30 21.50
CA ALA A 84 -10.49 3.62 20.39
C ALA A 84 -11.48 4.75 20.73
N LEU A 85 -12.04 4.77 21.94
CA LEU A 85 -12.91 5.85 22.43
C LEU A 85 -12.21 7.21 22.55
N ARG A 86 -10.87 7.23 22.53
CA ARG A 86 -10.03 8.44 22.62
C ARG A 86 -9.34 8.77 21.30
N ASP A 87 -9.68 8.07 20.22
CA ASP A 87 -9.02 8.17 18.91
C ASP A 87 -7.50 7.90 18.95
N ILE A 88 -7.06 7.01 19.85
CA ILE A 88 -5.65 6.64 20.01
C ILE A 88 -5.39 5.22 19.45
N PRO A 89 -4.22 4.97 18.84
CA PRO A 89 -3.79 3.65 18.37
C PRO A 89 -3.91 2.50 19.41
N ASP A 90 -4.81 1.55 19.14
CA ASP A 90 -5.15 0.38 19.99
C ASP A 90 -4.28 -0.89 19.78
N GLY A 91 -3.09 -0.75 19.18
CA GLY A 91 -2.24 -1.88 18.75
C GLY A 91 -1.07 -2.14 19.68
N GLY A 92 -0.59 -3.38 19.76
CA GLY A 92 0.60 -3.73 20.54
C GLY A 92 0.33 -4.62 21.75
N LYS A 93 1.35 -4.78 22.60
CA LYS A 93 1.27 -5.63 23.80
C LYS A 93 0.50 -4.90 24.90
N LYS A 94 -0.03 -5.65 25.87
CA LYS A 94 -0.83 -5.10 26.99
C LYS A 94 -0.12 -3.92 27.70
N LYS A 95 1.21 -4.01 27.89
CA LYS A 95 2.02 -2.96 28.53
C LYS A 95 1.97 -1.65 27.74
N ASP A 96 2.18 -1.71 26.43
CA ASP A 96 2.18 -0.55 25.54
C ASP A 96 0.80 0.14 25.50
N LEU A 97 -0.29 -0.65 25.56
CA LEU A 97 -1.65 -0.10 25.62
C LEU A 97 -1.91 0.66 26.92
N ILE A 98 -1.43 0.12 28.05
CA ILE A 98 -1.55 0.78 29.36
C ILE A 98 -0.75 2.08 29.38
N GLU A 99 0.48 2.06 28.89
CA GLU A 99 1.33 3.26 28.85
C GLU A 99 0.73 4.35 27.96
N ARG A 100 0.21 4.00 26.78
CA ARG A 100 -0.53 4.95 25.93
C ARG A 100 -1.77 5.51 26.60
N LEU A 101 -2.53 4.68 27.31
CA LEU A 101 -3.68 5.16 28.07
C LEU A 101 -3.30 6.03 29.26
N ARG A 102 -2.13 5.86 29.88
CA ARG A 102 -1.66 6.77 30.94
C ARG A 102 -1.23 8.11 30.37
N ASN A 103 -0.54 8.08 29.23
CA ASN A 103 0.02 9.27 28.59
C ASN A 103 -0.92 9.86 27.53
N TRP A 104 -2.22 9.51 27.56
CA TRP A 104 -3.17 9.80 26.49
C TRP A 104 -3.35 11.30 26.22
N LYS A 105 -3.35 12.13 27.28
CA LYS A 105 -3.48 13.59 27.18
C LYS A 105 -2.27 14.25 26.50
N THR A 106 -1.11 13.59 26.56
CA THR A 106 0.15 14.05 25.98
C THR A 106 0.57 13.22 24.77
N TYR A 107 -0.27 12.27 24.35
CA TYR A 107 0.04 11.35 23.27
C TYR A 107 0.05 12.13 21.96
N LYS A 108 1.23 12.19 21.33
CA LYS A 108 1.37 12.63 19.95
C LYS A 108 1.38 11.39 19.06
N PRO A 109 0.53 11.32 18.02
CA PRO A 109 0.61 10.24 17.05
C PRO A 109 2.02 10.21 16.44
N GLU A 110 2.54 9.02 16.18
CA GLU A 110 3.81 8.87 15.47
C GLU A 110 3.59 9.34 14.02
N THR A 111 3.99 10.58 13.74
CA THR A 111 3.95 11.15 12.40
C THR A 111 5.28 10.85 11.70
N VAL A 112 5.22 10.34 10.47
CA VAL A 112 6.40 10.22 9.63
C VAL A 112 6.61 11.56 8.93
N GLU A 113 7.78 12.18 9.12
CA GLU A 113 8.17 13.33 8.30
C GLU A 113 8.35 12.85 6.86
N VAL A 114 7.39 13.24 6.02
CA VAL A 114 7.42 12.99 4.58
C VAL A 114 8.17 14.16 3.94
N ARG A 115 8.98 13.89 2.91
CA ARG A 115 9.60 14.95 2.10
C ARG A 115 8.51 15.90 1.61
N GLU A 116 8.58 17.16 2.03
CA GLU A 116 7.63 18.18 1.59
C GLU A 116 7.82 18.43 0.08
N ALA A 117 6.71 18.54 -0.64
CA ALA A 117 6.75 18.99 -2.02
C ALA A 117 7.24 20.44 -2.04
N PRO A 118 8.11 20.84 -2.98
CA PRO A 118 8.63 22.21 -3.02
C PRO A 118 7.50 23.25 -3.04
N ASP A 119 7.64 24.26 -2.17
CA ASP A 119 6.62 25.26 -1.81
C ASP A 119 6.09 26.10 -2.99
N SER A 120 6.78 26.11 -4.13
CA SER A 120 6.48 27.01 -5.25
C SER A 120 5.14 26.75 -5.93
N GLN A 121 4.47 25.64 -5.63
CA GLN A 121 3.14 25.34 -6.17
C GLN A 121 2.33 24.67 -5.06
N ALA A 122 1.28 25.29 -4.51
CA ALA A 122 0.40 24.56 -3.59
C ALA A 122 -0.34 23.44 -4.36
N PHE A 123 -0.41 22.20 -3.84
CA PHE A 123 -1.16 21.10 -4.50
C PHE A 123 -2.67 21.42 -4.61
N GLY A 124 -3.11 22.33 -3.75
CA GLY A 124 -4.52 22.70 -3.56
C GLY A 124 -5.23 21.70 -2.65
N PRO A 125 -6.54 21.89 -2.44
CA PRO A 125 -7.33 21.01 -1.59
C PRO A 125 -7.40 19.59 -2.17
N ILE A 126 -7.22 18.60 -1.31
CA ILE A 126 -7.33 17.16 -1.63
C ILE A 126 -8.75 16.70 -1.30
N SER A 127 -9.46 16.13 -2.28
CA SER A 127 -10.85 15.73 -2.06
C SER A 127 -10.96 14.40 -1.35
N GLN A 128 -11.48 14.35 -0.13
CA GLN A 128 -11.46 13.09 0.64
C GLN A 128 -12.37 12.00 0.07
N LYS A 129 -13.58 12.35 -0.37
CA LYS A 129 -14.65 11.37 -0.66
C LYS A 129 -14.97 11.20 -2.14
N SER A 130 -14.98 12.29 -2.90
CA SER A 130 -15.47 12.28 -4.29
C SER A 130 -14.69 13.22 -5.21
N SER A 131 -14.35 12.76 -6.40
CA SER A 131 -13.75 13.58 -7.46
C SER A 131 -14.74 14.62 -7.99
N ILE A 132 -14.23 15.56 -8.78
CA ILE A 132 -15.04 16.52 -9.54
C ILE A 132 -16.00 15.78 -10.49
N THR A 133 -15.56 14.64 -11.04
CA THR A 133 -16.32 13.77 -11.94
C THR A 133 -17.28 12.81 -11.22
N GLY A 134 -17.37 12.87 -9.88
CA GLY A 134 -18.27 12.04 -9.07
C GLY A 134 -17.72 10.64 -8.71
N SER A 135 -16.49 10.31 -9.08
CA SER A 135 -15.82 9.07 -8.67
C SER A 135 -15.59 9.07 -7.16
N LYS A 136 -15.84 7.94 -6.49
CA LYS A 136 -15.68 7.82 -5.03
C LYS A 136 -14.42 7.06 -4.66
N ARG A 137 -13.85 7.37 -3.49
CA ARG A 137 -12.79 6.57 -2.87
C ARG A 137 -13.07 6.25 -1.41
N PHE A 138 -12.44 5.20 -0.93
CA PHE A 138 -12.30 4.96 0.51
C PHE A 138 -11.13 5.79 1.01
N TRP A 139 -11.39 6.69 1.96
CA TRP A 139 -10.36 7.56 2.53
C TRP A 139 -9.66 6.85 3.69
N VAL A 140 -8.34 6.71 3.59
CA VAL A 140 -7.50 6.14 4.64
C VAL A 140 -6.83 7.27 5.41
N SER A 141 -6.89 7.25 6.74
CA SER A 141 -6.20 8.26 7.56
C SER A 141 -4.68 8.11 7.44
N PRO A 142 -3.90 9.20 7.32
CA PRO A 142 -2.44 9.17 7.47
C PRO A 142 -1.97 8.61 8.82
N ASP A 143 -2.81 8.65 9.85
CA ASP A 143 -2.47 8.10 11.18
C ASP A 143 -2.71 6.58 11.27
N GLU A 144 -3.09 5.92 10.16
CA GLU A 144 -3.30 4.47 10.12
C GLU A 144 -1.97 3.73 10.35
N LYS A 145 -1.92 2.82 11.33
CA LYS A 145 -0.68 2.13 11.72
C LYS A 145 0.02 1.42 10.56
N GLY A 146 -0.77 0.80 9.66
CA GLY A 146 -0.26 0.15 8.46
C GLY A 146 0.51 1.16 7.60
N HIS A 147 -0.12 2.30 7.32
CA HIS A 147 0.49 3.41 6.61
C HIS A 147 1.75 3.93 7.29
N ILE A 148 1.71 4.29 8.58
CA ILE A 148 2.86 4.82 9.33
C ILE A 148 4.07 3.88 9.20
N SER A 149 3.85 2.58 9.40
CA SER A 149 4.92 1.59 9.31
C SER A 149 5.51 1.46 7.89
N ALA A 150 4.66 1.55 6.86
CA ALA A 150 5.07 1.47 5.47
C ALA A 150 5.78 2.75 5.01
N ALA A 151 5.30 3.92 5.44
CA ALA A 151 5.90 5.22 5.18
C ALA A 151 7.27 5.34 5.83
N LYS A 152 7.42 4.92 7.10
CA LYS A 152 8.71 4.89 7.80
C LYS A 152 9.75 4.07 7.04
N LYS A 153 9.37 2.87 6.57
CA LYS A 153 10.24 2.04 5.74
C LYS A 153 10.57 2.69 4.40
N ALA A 154 9.59 3.31 3.75
CA ALA A 154 9.82 4.01 2.49
C ALA A 154 10.82 5.17 2.65
N MET A 155 10.78 5.91 3.76
CA MET A 155 11.70 7.03 4.00
C MET A 155 13.11 6.56 4.38
N GLN A 156 13.22 5.46 5.14
CA GLN A 156 14.50 4.96 5.66
C GLN A 156 15.25 4.09 4.67
N GLU A 157 14.56 3.20 3.97
CA GLU A 157 15.18 2.28 3.03
C GLU A 157 15.56 3.00 1.73
N THR A 158 16.54 2.45 1.01
CA THR A 158 16.89 2.92 -0.33
C THR A 158 16.37 1.90 -1.34
N MET A 159 15.61 2.41 -2.30
CA MET A 159 15.07 1.63 -3.42
C MET A 159 15.57 2.23 -4.73
N TYR A 160 15.69 1.39 -5.74
CA TYR A 160 16.24 1.77 -7.05
C TYR A 160 15.16 1.60 -8.11
N ILE A 161 14.85 2.68 -8.82
CA ILE A 161 13.95 2.66 -9.96
C ILE A 161 14.76 2.24 -11.19
N ILE A 162 14.54 1.03 -11.68
CA ILE A 162 15.36 0.45 -12.76
C ILE A 162 14.74 0.74 -14.13
N LYS A 163 13.41 0.71 -14.22
CA LYS A 163 12.65 0.95 -15.45
C LYS A 163 11.43 1.81 -15.13
N GLN A 164 11.06 2.67 -16.07
CA GLN A 164 9.85 3.48 -16.04
C GLN A 164 9.21 3.41 -17.42
N GLN A 165 7.91 3.18 -17.47
CA GLN A 165 7.12 3.11 -18.70
C GLN A 165 5.80 3.83 -18.46
N ASP A 166 5.40 4.68 -19.39
CA ASP A 166 4.08 5.29 -19.36
C ASP A 166 3.00 4.25 -19.69
N ASN A 167 1.76 4.52 -19.30
CA ASN A 167 0.67 3.60 -19.58
C ASN A 167 0.35 3.57 -21.10
N TYR A 168 0.34 2.38 -21.69
CA TYR A 168 0.08 2.19 -23.12
C TYR A 168 -1.34 2.59 -23.57
N ASP A 169 -2.29 2.65 -22.62
CA ASP A 169 -3.69 2.98 -22.89
C ASP A 169 -3.97 4.49 -22.96
N GLY A 170 -2.94 5.32 -22.79
CA GLY A 170 -3.06 6.79 -22.75
C GLY A 170 -3.75 7.31 -21.49
N SER A 171 -4.05 6.44 -20.53
CA SER A 171 -4.54 6.87 -19.22
C SER A 171 -3.42 7.58 -18.45
N PRO A 172 -3.73 8.62 -17.67
CA PRO A 172 -2.72 9.26 -16.83
C PRO A 172 -2.14 8.22 -15.87
N GLY A 173 -0.81 8.16 -15.80
CA GLY A 173 -0.10 7.23 -14.94
C GLY A 173 1.12 6.61 -15.61
N PHE A 174 1.84 5.81 -14.83
CA PHE A 174 3.02 5.10 -15.28
C PHE A 174 3.26 3.85 -14.43
N THR A 175 4.10 2.97 -14.94
CA THR A 175 4.59 1.78 -14.25
C THR A 175 6.11 1.84 -14.10
N VAL A 176 6.59 1.52 -12.90
CA VAL A 176 8.02 1.44 -12.59
C VAL A 176 8.42 0.07 -12.06
N SER A 177 9.64 -0.34 -12.37
CA SER A 177 10.31 -1.48 -11.73
C SER A 177 11.16 -0.96 -10.58
N VAL A 178 10.80 -1.35 -9.36
CA VAL A 178 11.45 -0.96 -8.11
C VAL A 178 12.27 -2.14 -7.61
N HIS A 179 13.58 -1.98 -7.56
CA HIS A 179 14.50 -2.91 -6.94
C HIS A 179 14.69 -2.52 -5.47
N GLY A 180 14.39 -3.45 -4.57
CA GLY A 180 14.48 -3.21 -3.13
C GLY A 180 15.91 -3.34 -2.60
N SER A 181 16.07 -3.23 -1.28
CA SER A 181 17.33 -3.59 -0.60
C SER A 181 17.56 -5.11 -0.56
N HIS A 182 16.51 -5.90 -0.83
CA HIS A 182 16.58 -7.34 -1.05
C HIS A 182 16.49 -7.59 -2.56
N ILE A 183 17.08 -8.68 -3.06
CA ILE A 183 17.32 -9.04 -4.48
C ILE A 183 16.05 -8.99 -5.38
N ASP A 184 14.87 -8.88 -4.79
CA ASP A 184 13.60 -8.84 -5.50
C ASP A 184 13.36 -7.50 -6.23
N THR A 185 12.87 -7.62 -7.46
CA THR A 185 12.34 -6.50 -8.23
C THR A 185 10.81 -6.56 -8.26
N TYR A 186 10.15 -5.47 -7.87
CA TYR A 186 8.70 -5.35 -7.86
C TYR A 186 8.23 -4.37 -8.94
N GLN A 187 7.10 -4.67 -9.57
CA GLN A 187 6.44 -3.76 -10.49
C GLN A 187 5.43 -2.92 -9.70
N VAL A 188 5.49 -1.61 -9.83
CA VAL A 188 4.59 -0.65 -9.18
C VAL A 188 3.90 0.16 -10.27
N ALA A 189 2.57 0.19 -10.26
CA ALA A 189 1.78 1.03 -11.15
C ALA A 189 1.15 2.18 -10.35
N ILE A 190 1.34 3.40 -10.86
CA ILE A 190 0.68 4.61 -10.39
C ILE A 190 -0.31 5.03 -11.46
N GLY A 191 -1.60 4.89 -11.17
CA GLY A 191 -2.70 5.30 -12.02
C GLY A 191 -3.88 5.72 -11.15
N ASN A 192 -5.10 5.70 -11.70
CA ASN A 192 -6.30 5.89 -10.89
C ASN A 192 -6.41 4.87 -9.74
N LYS A 193 -5.82 3.69 -9.92
CA LYS A 193 -5.60 2.70 -8.87
C LYS A 193 -4.11 2.41 -8.78
N THR A 194 -3.55 2.51 -7.58
CA THR A 194 -2.17 2.11 -7.33
C THR A 194 -2.10 0.58 -7.13
N SER A 195 -1.06 -0.04 -7.67
CA SER A 195 -0.83 -1.48 -7.50
C SER A 195 0.66 -1.80 -7.41
N CYS A 196 0.98 -2.91 -6.76
CA CYS A 196 2.35 -3.43 -6.67
C CYS A 196 2.33 -4.96 -6.63
N THR A 197 3.33 -5.59 -7.25
CA THR A 197 3.49 -7.06 -7.27
C THR A 197 4.09 -7.64 -6.00
N CYS A 198 4.39 -6.82 -4.98
CA CYS A 198 4.95 -7.32 -3.73
C CYS A 198 3.93 -8.14 -2.92
N SER A 199 4.40 -9.07 -2.11
CA SER A 199 3.58 -9.94 -1.24
C SER A 199 2.71 -9.17 -0.25
N SER A 200 3.06 -7.93 0.08
CA SER A 200 2.22 -7.05 0.91
C SER A 200 0.91 -6.67 0.22
N ILE A 201 0.84 -6.74 -1.12
CA ILE A 201 -0.38 -6.45 -1.90
C ILE A 201 -0.96 -7.72 -2.53
N VAL A 202 -0.13 -8.66 -2.99
CA VAL A 202 -0.51 -9.86 -3.76
C VAL A 202 -0.97 -11.02 -2.88
N ARG A 203 -1.74 -10.78 -1.80
CA ARG A 203 -2.47 -11.89 -1.15
C ARG A 203 -3.73 -12.31 -1.92
N GLU A 204 -3.95 -11.74 -3.10
CA GLU A 204 -4.86 -12.27 -4.11
C GLU A 204 -4.07 -13.14 -5.09
N SER A 205 -4.58 -14.35 -5.36
CA SER A 205 -4.36 -15.13 -6.59
C SER A 205 -3.39 -16.33 -6.62
N SER A 206 -3.13 -17.02 -5.50
CA SER A 206 -2.62 -18.41 -5.58
C SER A 206 -3.56 -19.40 -4.89
N ASP A 207 -4.83 -19.43 -5.28
CA ASP A 207 -5.78 -20.47 -4.86
C ASP A 207 -6.65 -20.86 -6.06
N ILE A 208 -6.17 -21.78 -6.90
CA ILE A 208 -7.01 -22.55 -7.85
C ILE A 208 -7.89 -23.58 -7.10
N TYR A 209 -7.75 -23.68 -5.77
CA TYR A 209 -8.57 -24.59 -4.98
C TYR A 209 -8.80 -24.06 -3.55
N LYS A 210 -9.77 -23.14 -3.36
CA LYS A 210 -10.34 -22.92 -2.03
C LYS A 210 -11.88 -22.87 -2.07
N PRO A 211 -12.55 -23.60 -1.16
CA PRO A 211 -14.00 -23.61 -1.08
C PRO A 211 -14.56 -22.26 -0.61
N GLN A 212 -15.74 -21.93 -1.13
CA GLN A 212 -16.49 -20.67 -1.01
C GLN A 212 -16.75 -20.17 0.44
N SER A 213 -16.44 -20.95 1.48
CA SER A 213 -16.71 -20.62 2.89
C SER A 213 -15.55 -19.98 3.66
N LEU A 214 -14.36 -19.82 3.06
CA LEU A 214 -13.19 -19.14 3.65
C LEU A 214 -12.78 -17.86 2.92
N VAL A 215 -13.60 -17.38 1.99
CA VAL A 215 -13.38 -16.13 1.23
C VAL A 215 -13.44 -14.90 2.15
N ASP A 216 -14.19 -14.98 3.26
CA ASP A 216 -14.35 -13.88 4.21
C ASP A 216 -13.14 -13.69 5.16
N LEU A 217 -12.25 -14.68 5.29
CA LEU A 217 -11.03 -14.57 6.11
C LEU A 217 -9.81 -14.02 5.37
N CYS A 218 -9.87 -13.93 4.03
CA CYS A 218 -8.80 -13.29 3.23
C CYS A 218 -9.13 -11.82 2.90
N GLN A 219 -10.42 -11.47 2.81
CA GLN A 219 -10.88 -10.08 2.67
C GLN A 219 -10.51 -9.21 3.88
N THR A 220 -10.25 -9.83 5.04
CA THR A 220 -9.87 -9.18 6.31
C THR A 220 -8.40 -8.76 6.40
N PHE A 221 -7.55 -9.13 5.44
CA PHE A 221 -6.09 -8.83 5.45
C PHE A 221 -5.59 -8.08 4.22
N ARG A 222 -6.46 -7.45 3.44
CA ARG A 222 -5.99 -6.45 2.47
C ARG A 222 -5.51 -5.23 3.25
N PRO A 223 -4.24 -4.80 3.14
CA PRO A 223 -3.83 -3.54 3.73
C PRO A 223 -4.70 -2.42 3.14
N GLN A 224 -5.23 -1.61 4.05
CA GLN A 224 -6.08 -0.48 3.69
C GLN A 224 -5.26 0.59 2.96
N SER A 225 -3.98 0.71 3.30
CA SER A 225 -3.02 1.62 2.71
C SER A 225 -2.07 0.97 1.69
N ASN A 226 -1.37 1.83 0.95
CA ASN A 226 -0.30 1.47 0.03
C ASN A 226 0.88 0.78 0.74
N CYS A 227 1.57 -0.13 0.03
CA CYS A 227 2.80 -0.73 0.53
C CYS A 227 3.97 0.27 0.46
N LYS A 228 5.10 -0.07 1.12
CA LYS A 228 6.30 0.77 1.11
C LYS A 228 6.80 1.12 -0.29
N HIS A 229 6.68 0.22 -1.27
CA HIS A 229 7.14 0.46 -2.64
C HIS A 229 6.29 1.53 -3.34
N ILE A 230 4.95 1.48 -3.20
CA ILE A 230 4.07 2.52 -3.74
C ILE A 230 4.33 3.85 -3.02
N ILE A 231 4.44 3.84 -1.68
CA ILE A 231 4.72 5.05 -0.91
C ILE A 231 6.07 5.66 -1.31
N TYR A 232 7.09 4.85 -1.56
CA TYR A 232 8.38 5.32 -2.06
C TYR A 232 8.24 6.04 -3.39
N VAL A 233 7.53 5.44 -4.35
CA VAL A 233 7.30 6.05 -5.66
C VAL A 233 6.49 7.34 -5.53
N LEU A 234 5.39 7.32 -4.76
CA LEU A 234 4.58 8.51 -4.52
C LEU A 234 5.41 9.64 -3.89
N THR A 235 6.26 9.33 -2.92
CA THR A 235 7.02 10.37 -2.20
C THR A 235 8.23 10.88 -2.98
N HIS A 236 9.05 9.97 -3.54
CA HIS A 236 10.34 10.35 -4.13
C HIS A 236 10.28 10.58 -5.63
N VAL A 237 9.40 9.88 -6.36
CA VAL A 237 9.33 9.99 -7.82
C VAL A 237 8.37 11.10 -8.25
N VAL A 238 7.23 11.25 -7.59
CA VAL A 238 6.20 12.24 -7.95
C VAL A 238 5.92 13.30 -6.89
N HIS A 239 6.64 13.28 -5.76
CA HIS A 239 6.51 14.27 -4.68
C HIS A 239 5.06 14.49 -4.22
N ALA A 240 4.33 13.39 -4.02
CA ALA A 240 2.95 13.41 -3.61
C ALA A 240 2.79 13.97 -2.18
N PRO A 241 1.73 14.76 -1.91
CA PRO A 241 1.36 15.15 -0.55
C PRO A 241 1.16 13.95 0.37
N ALA A 242 1.47 14.12 1.65
CA ALA A 242 1.40 13.07 2.67
C ALA A 242 0.01 12.41 2.75
N GLU A 243 -1.05 13.19 2.52
CA GLU A 243 -2.45 12.73 2.60
C GLU A 243 -2.84 11.77 1.47
N LEU A 244 -2.13 11.80 0.34
CA LEU A 244 -2.35 10.88 -0.79
C LEU A 244 -1.57 9.57 -0.65
N LEU A 245 -0.51 9.54 0.16
CA LEU A 245 0.33 8.35 0.32
C LEU A 245 -0.42 7.09 0.79
N PRO A 246 -1.39 7.15 1.72
CA PRO A 246 -2.16 5.97 2.08
C PRO A 246 -3.26 5.61 1.06
N GLN A 247 -3.62 6.50 0.14
CA GLN A 247 -4.77 6.30 -0.74
C GLN A 247 -4.44 5.35 -1.90
N ARG A 248 -5.22 4.27 -2.04
CA ARG A 248 -5.08 3.33 -3.16
C ARG A 248 -5.74 3.81 -4.46
N THR A 249 -6.61 4.80 -4.35
CA THR A 249 -7.31 5.41 -5.47
C THR A 249 -6.95 6.88 -5.56
N LEU A 250 -6.39 7.27 -6.70
CA LEU A 250 -6.06 8.65 -7.03
C LEU A 250 -7.06 9.14 -8.08
N PHE A 251 -7.60 10.34 -7.87
CA PHE A 251 -8.49 10.93 -8.86
C PHE A 251 -7.70 11.43 -10.06
N ALA A 252 -8.35 11.53 -11.22
CA ALA A 252 -7.67 11.92 -12.46
C ALA A 252 -7.04 13.32 -12.33
N GLU A 253 -7.76 14.26 -11.70
CA GLU A 253 -7.28 15.60 -11.42
C GLU A 253 -6.08 15.64 -10.45
N GLU A 254 -6.04 14.74 -9.47
CA GLU A 254 -4.91 14.60 -8.55
C GLU A 254 -3.71 14.01 -9.29
N LEU A 255 -3.95 13.00 -10.12
CA LEU A 255 -2.91 12.30 -10.86
C LEU A 255 -2.26 13.22 -11.89
N THR A 256 -3.05 13.98 -12.66
CA THR A 256 -2.50 14.99 -13.58
C THR A 256 -1.62 16.00 -12.83
N LYS A 257 -2.05 16.49 -11.66
CA LYS A 257 -1.22 17.39 -10.83
C LYS A 257 0.06 16.72 -10.32
N LEU A 258 -0.02 15.47 -9.90
CA LEU A 258 1.16 14.71 -9.44
C LEU A 258 2.19 14.56 -10.56
N LEU A 259 1.73 14.23 -11.77
CA LEU A 259 2.60 14.03 -12.92
C LEU A 259 3.20 15.35 -13.41
N ASP A 260 2.44 16.44 -13.43
CA ASP A 260 2.90 17.78 -13.82
C ASP A 260 3.99 18.33 -12.88
N ARG A 261 3.87 18.01 -11.58
CA ARG A 261 4.81 18.48 -10.53
C ARG A 261 6.00 17.54 -10.31
N ALA A 262 5.96 16.34 -10.87
CA ALA A 262 6.99 15.35 -10.66
C ALA A 262 8.35 15.88 -11.15
N PRO A 263 9.44 15.70 -10.39
CA PRO A 263 10.76 16.07 -10.85
C PRO A 263 11.09 15.39 -12.18
N LYS A 264 11.45 16.20 -13.18
CA LYS A 264 11.87 15.69 -14.48
C LYS A 264 13.32 15.24 -14.41
N VAL A 265 13.54 13.99 -14.00
CA VAL A 265 14.88 13.39 -13.83
C VAL A 265 15.26 12.46 -14.99
N ARG A 266 14.26 11.93 -15.72
CA ARG A 266 14.46 11.10 -16.92
C ARG A 266 13.83 11.78 -18.12
N PHE A 267 14.56 11.81 -19.23
CA PHE A 267 14.15 12.48 -20.46
C PHE A 267 13.93 11.45 -21.55
N THR A 268 12.91 11.67 -22.36
CA THR A 268 12.66 10.86 -23.56
C THR A 268 13.67 11.21 -24.66
N ALA A 269 13.86 10.32 -25.62
CA ALA A 269 14.78 10.57 -26.75
C ALA A 269 14.41 11.84 -27.55
N ALA A 270 13.12 12.17 -27.66
CA ALA A 270 12.64 13.38 -28.33
C ALA A 270 12.93 14.67 -27.53
N GLU A 271 12.94 14.60 -26.20
CA GLU A 271 13.30 15.74 -25.35
C GLU A 271 14.82 15.94 -25.35
N VAL A 272 15.58 14.85 -25.35
CA VAL A 272 17.05 14.91 -25.47
C VAL A 272 17.49 15.52 -26.80
N SER A 273 16.76 15.26 -27.90
CA SER A 273 17.11 15.85 -29.20
C SER A 273 16.77 17.33 -29.34
N THR A 274 15.87 17.84 -28.49
CA THR A 274 15.44 19.25 -28.52
C THR A 274 16.23 20.13 -27.55
N ASP A 275 16.91 19.54 -26.56
CA ASP A 275 17.78 20.23 -25.61
C ASP A 275 19.27 19.93 -25.89
N PRO A 276 20.01 20.88 -26.50
CA PRO A 276 21.44 20.71 -26.77
C PRO A 276 22.26 20.41 -25.52
N SER A 277 21.82 20.90 -24.36
CA SER A 277 22.52 20.72 -23.08
C SER A 277 22.54 19.26 -22.60
N MET A 278 21.74 18.39 -23.21
CA MET A 278 21.69 16.95 -22.93
C MET A 278 22.70 16.13 -23.74
N SER A 279 23.46 16.79 -24.62
CA SER A 279 24.46 16.18 -25.49
C SER A 279 25.79 16.94 -25.54
N ASP A 280 25.93 18.00 -24.74
CA ASP A 280 27.11 18.88 -24.73
C ASP A 280 28.34 18.26 -24.04
N GLY A 281 28.16 17.17 -23.29
CA GLY A 281 29.21 16.53 -22.50
C GLY A 281 29.71 17.36 -21.31
N VAL A 282 29.05 18.49 -21.00
CA VAL A 282 29.47 19.41 -19.94
C VAL A 282 28.86 18.95 -18.61
N PRO A 283 29.67 18.62 -17.58
CA PRO A 283 29.16 18.22 -16.27
C PRO A 283 28.20 19.26 -15.69
N LYS A 284 27.02 18.82 -15.28
CA LYS A 284 25.99 19.66 -14.66
C LYS A 284 26.23 19.75 -13.16
N SER A 285 25.85 20.88 -12.55
CA SER A 285 25.93 21.02 -11.09
C SER A 285 25.12 19.94 -10.38
N LYS A 286 25.65 19.47 -9.25
CA LYS A 286 25.00 18.52 -8.34
C LYS A 286 23.95 19.20 -7.44
N ASP A 287 24.06 20.51 -7.25
CA ASP A 287 23.29 21.25 -6.26
C ASP A 287 21.79 21.24 -6.58
N GLY A 288 20.99 20.78 -5.62
CA GLY A 288 19.53 20.67 -5.77
C GLY A 288 19.08 19.66 -6.81
N LYS A 289 19.94 18.73 -7.25
CA LYS A 289 19.60 17.68 -8.21
C LYS A 289 19.36 16.33 -7.53
N CYS A 290 18.36 15.61 -8.03
CA CYS A 290 18.03 14.25 -7.59
C CYS A 290 18.74 13.20 -8.47
N CYS A 291 19.13 12.10 -7.85
CA CYS A 291 19.66 10.93 -8.54
C CYS A 291 18.55 10.25 -9.37
N PRO A 292 18.77 9.93 -10.67
CA PRO A 292 17.76 9.34 -11.56
C PRO A 292 17.36 7.90 -11.22
N VAL A 293 18.03 7.28 -10.27
CA VAL A 293 17.82 5.88 -9.88
C VAL A 293 17.11 5.80 -8.53
N CYS A 294 17.60 6.48 -7.50
CA CYS A 294 16.97 6.44 -6.18
C CYS A 294 16.04 7.63 -5.90
N PHE A 295 16.07 8.69 -6.73
CA PHE A 295 15.29 9.92 -6.56
C PHE A 295 15.55 10.67 -5.24
N LYS A 296 16.69 10.40 -4.60
CA LYS A 296 17.20 11.18 -3.46
C LYS A 296 18.23 12.20 -3.95
N ASP A 297 18.50 13.22 -3.13
CA ASP A 297 19.44 14.28 -3.47
C ASP A 297 20.85 13.71 -3.70
N ILE A 298 21.56 14.24 -4.70
CA ILE A 298 22.89 13.74 -5.08
C ILE A 298 23.91 14.04 -3.98
N GLY A 299 23.89 15.29 -3.46
CA GLY A 299 24.80 15.76 -2.43
C GLY A 299 26.28 15.57 -2.79
N ASP A 300 27.12 15.46 -1.76
CA ASP A 300 28.59 15.36 -1.90
C ASP A 300 29.11 13.93 -2.06
N THR A 301 28.21 12.96 -2.20
CA THR A 301 28.60 11.55 -2.30
C THR A 301 29.34 11.23 -3.60
N GLN A 302 30.00 10.06 -3.64
CA GLN A 302 30.66 9.61 -4.85
C GLN A 302 29.64 9.42 -5.98
N THR A 303 29.88 10.07 -7.13
CA THR A 303 28.98 10.06 -8.27
C THR A 303 29.65 9.52 -9.53
N ALA A 304 28.90 8.77 -10.33
CA ALA A 304 29.18 8.53 -11.74
C ALA A 304 28.55 9.65 -12.58
N CYS A 305 29.31 10.26 -13.48
CA CYS A 305 28.84 11.32 -14.39
C CYS A 305 28.77 10.77 -15.83
N CYS A 306 27.66 11.05 -16.52
CA CYS A 306 27.52 10.69 -17.92
C CYS A 306 28.31 11.67 -18.81
N GLY A 307 29.22 11.16 -19.64
CA GLY A 307 30.00 11.96 -20.58
C GLY A 307 29.21 12.55 -21.75
N LYS A 308 27.92 12.22 -21.90
CA LYS A 308 27.04 12.82 -22.92
C LYS A 308 26.19 13.97 -22.40
N CYS A 309 25.44 13.74 -21.31
CA CYS A 309 24.53 14.74 -20.77
C CYS A 309 25.06 15.46 -19.53
N GLY A 310 26.23 15.09 -19.02
CA GLY A 310 26.85 15.69 -17.85
C GLY A 310 26.13 15.46 -16.52
N HIS A 311 25.05 14.67 -16.50
CA HIS A 311 24.29 14.44 -15.27
C HIS A 311 24.93 13.39 -14.37
N HIS A 312 24.80 13.63 -13.07
CA HIS A 312 25.38 12.80 -12.01
C HIS A 312 24.38 11.76 -11.49
N THR A 313 24.90 10.61 -11.07
CA THR A 313 24.17 9.54 -10.38
C THR A 313 25.06 9.02 -9.26
N HIS A 314 24.51 8.67 -8.09
CA HIS A 314 25.31 8.02 -7.04
C HIS A 314 26.02 6.79 -7.59
N SER A 315 27.31 6.60 -7.28
CA SER A 315 28.09 5.46 -7.80
C SER A 315 27.46 4.12 -7.42
N SER A 316 26.94 3.98 -6.19
CA SER A 316 26.21 2.79 -5.74
C SER A 316 24.94 2.55 -6.54
N CYS A 317 24.16 3.60 -6.81
CA CYS A 317 22.94 3.52 -7.61
C CYS A 317 23.24 3.15 -9.07
N PHE A 318 24.31 3.71 -9.64
CA PHE A 318 24.74 3.38 -10.99
C PHE A 318 25.16 1.92 -11.10
N ASN A 319 25.86 1.37 -10.11
CA ASN A 319 26.26 -0.04 -10.12
C ASN A 319 25.06 -0.99 -10.16
N VAL A 320 24.05 -0.75 -9.31
CA VAL A 320 22.80 -1.55 -9.32
C VAL A 320 22.09 -1.43 -10.67
N TYR A 321 21.96 -0.20 -11.18
CA TYR A 321 21.34 0.03 -12.48
C TYR A 321 22.12 -0.66 -13.62
N ALA A 322 23.44 -0.52 -13.67
CA ALA A 322 24.29 -1.13 -14.68
C ALA A 322 24.22 -2.66 -14.65
N GLN A 323 24.14 -3.26 -13.46
CA GLN A 323 23.99 -4.71 -13.30
C GLN A 323 22.69 -5.21 -13.93
N GLU A 324 21.57 -4.54 -13.68
CA GLU A 324 20.25 -4.89 -14.22
C GLU A 324 20.14 -4.67 -15.74
N HIS A 325 21.00 -3.85 -16.33
CA HIS A 325 21.02 -3.51 -17.77
C HIS A 325 22.24 -4.07 -18.52
N SER A 326 23.04 -4.93 -17.87
CA SER A 326 24.33 -5.41 -18.38
C SER A 326 24.25 -6.25 -19.68
N GLY A 327 23.11 -6.86 -19.96
CA GLY A 327 22.95 -7.78 -21.11
C GLY A 327 23.00 -7.13 -22.50
N TRP A 328 22.77 -5.82 -22.62
CA TRP A 328 22.63 -5.12 -23.92
C TRP A 328 23.47 -3.84 -24.03
N GLY A 329 24.32 -3.58 -23.03
CA GLY A 329 24.98 -2.29 -22.84
C GLY A 329 24.16 -1.34 -21.99
N VAL A 330 24.85 -0.59 -21.13
CA VAL A 330 24.21 0.31 -20.18
C VAL A 330 23.88 1.64 -20.86
N ASN A 331 22.64 2.08 -20.74
CA ASN A 331 22.21 3.42 -21.18
C ASN A 331 22.16 4.39 -20.01
N CYS A 332 22.42 5.67 -20.24
CA CYS A 332 22.27 6.70 -19.22
C CYS A 332 20.82 6.75 -18.71
N ALA A 333 20.61 6.67 -17.39
CA ALA A 333 19.27 6.74 -16.80
C ALA A 333 18.58 8.11 -17.01
N VAL A 334 19.34 9.15 -17.39
CA VAL A 334 18.82 10.51 -17.64
C VAL A 334 18.50 10.72 -19.12
N CYS A 335 19.49 10.60 -20.02
CA CYS A 335 19.33 10.89 -21.45
C CYS A 335 19.08 9.66 -22.33
N GLN A 336 19.07 8.45 -21.76
CA GLN A 336 18.86 7.17 -22.44
C GLN A 336 19.88 6.81 -23.54
N GLY A 337 20.87 7.66 -23.80
CA GLY A 337 21.96 7.36 -24.72
C GLY A 337 22.94 6.33 -24.14
N ALA A 338 23.68 5.64 -25.03
CA ALA A 338 24.72 4.69 -24.63
C ALA A 338 25.69 5.35 -23.63
N TRP A 339 25.91 4.68 -22.49
CA TRP A 339 26.68 5.20 -21.38
C TRP A 339 28.16 5.32 -21.72
N SER A 340 28.73 6.48 -21.41
CA SER A 340 30.16 6.71 -21.31
C SER A 340 30.43 7.52 -20.03
N PRO A 341 31.47 7.19 -19.25
CA PRO A 341 31.87 8.05 -18.13
C PRO A 341 32.43 9.37 -18.67
N ALA A 342 32.12 10.49 -18.00
CA ALA A 342 32.77 11.76 -18.27
C ALA A 342 34.29 11.66 -17.96
N PRO A 343 35.18 12.28 -18.76
CA PRO A 343 36.59 12.38 -18.41
C PRO A 343 36.72 13.15 -17.08
N VAL A 344 37.55 12.64 -16.17
CA VAL A 344 37.80 13.19 -14.84
C VAL A 344 38.58 14.49 -14.92
#